data_AF-A0A1Z5R954-F1
#
_entry.id   AF-A0A1Z5R954-F1
#
_cell.length_a   1.000
_cell.length_b   1.000
_cell.length_c   1.000
_cell.angle_alpha   90.00
_cell.angle_beta   90.00
_cell.angle_gamma   90.00
#
_symmetry.space_group_name_H-M   'P 1'
#
loop_
_entity.id
_entity.type
_entity.pdbx_description
1 polymer ?
#
loop_
_entity_poly.entity_id
_entity_poly.type
_entity_poly.pdbx_seq_one_letter_code
_entity_poly.pdbx_strand_id
1 'polypeptide(L)' 'METLRVVSMGAGVLPGTRATSLVIDAAAVAADDEVPYMRGCFDHFIGSRDSESLYMVAPQGGGTGPELAVFFVRL' A
#
# COMPACT_ATOMS: atom_id res chain seq x y z
N MET A 1 24.35 9.19 -16.21
CA MET A 1 24.00 7.83 -16.69
C MET A 1 23.95 6.94 -15.47
N GLU A 2 22.85 6.94 -14.72
CA GLU A 2 22.62 5.93 -13.69
C GLU A 2 22.07 4.69 -14.40
N THR A 3 22.90 3.68 -14.57
CA THR A 3 22.60 2.55 -15.47
C THR A 3 21.83 1.43 -14.78
N LEU A 4 21.84 1.35 -13.45
CA LEU A 4 21.09 0.37 -12.67
C LEU A 4 20.78 0.95 -11.28
N ARG A 5 19.54 0.79 -10.82
CA ARG A 5 19.16 1.08 -9.44
C ARG A 5 18.37 -0.08 -8.86
N VAL A 6 18.60 -0.37 -7.59
CA VAL A 6 17.85 -1.40 -6.87
C VAL A 6 16.44 -0.89 -6.65
N VAL A 7 15.46 -1.70 -7.03
CA VAL A 7 14.04 -1.40 -6.85
C VAL A 7 13.37 -2.56 -6.16
N SER A 8 12.49 -2.27 -5.19
CA SER A 8 11.63 -3.27 -4.59
C SER A 8 10.18 -2.85 -4.85
N MET A 9 9.56 -3.48 -5.84
CA MET A 9 8.13 -3.37 -6.11
C MET A 9 7.55 -4.76 -6.41
N GLY A 10 6.24 -4.93 -6.21
CA GLY A 10 5.52 -6.12 -6.61
C GLY A 10 4.17 -6.24 -5.94
N ALA A 11 3.34 -7.16 -6.45
CA ALA A 11 2.08 -7.54 -5.85
C ALA A 11 2.04 -9.05 -5.64
N GLY A 12 1.20 -9.52 -4.74
CA GLY A 12 0.99 -10.94 -4.48
C GLY A 12 -0.25 -11.17 -3.61
N VAL A 13 -0.48 -12.42 -3.24
CA VAL A 13 -1.56 -12.82 -2.33
C VAL A 13 -0.93 -13.50 -1.11
N LEU A 14 -1.38 -13.09 0.08
CA LEU A 14 -1.07 -13.78 1.32
C LEU A 14 -2.12 -14.85 1.57
N PRO A 15 -1.73 -16.07 2.01
CA PRO A 15 -2.70 -17.05 2.48
C PRO A 15 -3.48 -16.47 3.64
N GLY A 16 -4.79 -16.66 3.64
CA GLY A 16 -5.67 -16.14 4.67
C GLY A 16 -5.51 -16.89 5.97
N THR A 17 -5.63 -16.11 7.03
CA THR A 17 -5.41 -16.54 8.39
C THR A 17 -6.73 -16.96 9.00
N ARG A 18 -6.92 -18.27 9.16
CA ARG A 18 -7.97 -18.85 10.02
C ARG A 18 -7.81 -18.50 11.53
N ALA A 19 -6.94 -17.56 11.89
CA ALA A 19 -6.50 -17.33 13.27
C ALA A 19 -6.34 -15.84 13.62
N THR A 20 -7.36 -15.01 13.41
CA THR A 20 -7.69 -13.90 14.32
C THR A 20 -9.09 -13.36 13.97
N SER A 21 -10.10 -14.06 14.51
CA SER A 21 -11.37 -13.44 14.83
C SER A 21 -11.15 -12.38 15.91
N LEU A 22 -10.73 -11.18 15.50
CA LEU A 22 -10.95 -9.93 16.22
C LEU A 22 -11.27 -8.91 15.12
N VAL A 23 -12.58 -8.73 14.95
CA VAL A 23 -13.30 -7.65 14.23
C VAL A 23 -12.45 -6.45 13.81
N ILE A 24 -12.66 -5.82 12.65
CA ILE A 24 -13.90 -5.09 12.34
C ILE A 24 -14.29 -5.22 10.85
N ASP A 25 -15.58 -5.50 10.65
CA ASP A 25 -16.51 -5.05 9.58
C ASP A 25 -15.96 -4.00 8.58
N ALA A 26 -16.34 -3.98 7.30
CA ALA A 26 -17.48 -4.62 6.63
C ALA A 26 -17.21 -4.69 5.11
N ALA A 27 -17.85 -5.68 4.48
CA ALA A 27 -18.28 -5.65 3.07
C ALA A 27 -17.40 -6.24 1.95
N ALA A 28 -16.43 -7.14 2.21
CA ALA A 28 -15.81 -7.89 1.09
C ALA A 28 -15.24 -9.29 1.38
N VAL A 29 -15.35 -9.87 2.57
CA VAL A 29 -14.76 -11.21 2.83
C VAL A 29 -15.78 -12.31 2.51
N ALA A 30 -16.16 -12.37 1.23
CA ALA A 30 -17.00 -13.43 0.68
C ALA A 30 -16.43 -13.90 -0.66
N ALA A 31 -15.15 -14.30 -0.68
CA ALA A 31 -14.58 -15.22 -1.67
C ALA A 31 -13.13 -15.55 -1.28
N ASP A 32 -12.93 -16.71 -0.65
CA ASP A 32 -11.63 -17.29 -0.26
C ASP A 32 -10.74 -16.44 0.67
N ASP A 33 -10.23 -17.12 1.69
CA ASP A 33 -9.34 -16.59 2.72
C ASP A 33 -7.98 -16.26 2.08
N GLU A 34 -7.89 -15.23 1.24
CA GLU A 34 -6.65 -14.75 0.62
C GLU A 34 -6.61 -13.22 0.69
N VAL A 35 -5.45 -12.67 1.08
CA VAL A 35 -5.28 -11.22 1.24
C VAL A 35 -4.31 -10.70 0.18
N PRO A 36 -4.78 -9.99 -0.86
CA PRO A 36 -3.90 -9.37 -1.82
C PRO A 36 -3.05 -8.28 -1.15
N TYR A 37 -1.76 -8.22 -1.50
CA TYR A 37 -0.83 -7.21 -1.01
C TYR A 37 0.00 -6.62 -2.14
N MET A 38 0.47 -5.40 -1.94
CA MET A 38 1.41 -4.71 -2.81
C MET A 38 2.56 -4.16 -1.97
N ARG A 39 3.78 -4.23 -2.49
CA ARG A 39 4.98 -3.61 -1.92
C ARG A 39 5.57 -2.66 -2.94
N GLY A 40 6.09 -1.54 -2.46
CA GLY A 40 6.71 -0.51 -3.27
C GLY A 40 7.43 0.51 -2.40
N CYS A 41 8.14 1.43 -3.03
CA CYS A 41 8.66 2.61 -2.34
C CYS A 41 7.52 3.61 -2.17
N PHE A 42 7.46 4.30 -1.04
CA PHE A 42 6.46 5.34 -0.77
C PHE A 42 7.14 6.64 -0.36
N ASP A 43 6.65 7.75 -0.91
CA ASP A 43 6.90 9.07 -0.34
C ASP A 43 5.87 9.33 0.75
N HIS A 44 6.36 9.57 1.98
CA HIS A 44 5.54 9.86 3.15
C HIS A 44 5.53 11.37 3.42
N PHE A 45 4.34 11.95 3.44
CA PHE A 45 4.14 13.37 3.71
C PHE A 45 3.24 13.57 4.93
N ILE A 46 3.73 14.28 5.94
CA ILE A 46 2.95 14.62 7.12
C ILE A 46 2.36 16.02 6.91
N GLY A 47 1.04 16.09 6.72
CA GLY A 47 0.36 17.35 6.47
C GLY A 47 0.10 18.15 7.75
N SER A 48 -0.34 17.47 8.81
CA SER A 48 -0.59 18.07 10.12
C SER A 48 -0.40 17.04 11.23
N ARG A 49 -0.65 17.41 12.49
CA ARG A 49 -0.61 16.46 13.62
C ARG A 49 -1.52 15.24 13.38
N ASP A 50 -2.60 15.48 12.67
CA ASP A 50 -3.70 14.54 12.52
C ASP A 50 -3.85 14.07 11.07
N SER A 51 -2.92 14.41 10.17
CA SER A 51 -2.98 13.98 8.76
C SER A 51 -1.63 13.61 8.16
N GLU A 52 -1.64 12.51 7.40
CA GLU A 52 -0.48 12.02 6.66
C GLU A 52 -0.90 11.39 5.34
N SER A 53 -0.01 11.44 4.35
CA SER A 53 -0.18 10.91 3.00
C SER A 53 0.96 9.98 2.65
N LEU A 54 0.65 8.85 2.01
CA LEU A 54 1.63 7.92 1.45
C LEU A 54 1.40 7.82 -0.06
N TYR A 55 2.42 8.11 -0.85
CA TYR A 55 2.39 8.05 -2.31
C TYR A 55 3.30 6.95 -2.82
N MET A 56 2.75 5.90 -3.43
CA MET A 56 3.57 4.84 -4.02
C MET A 56 4.29 5.35 -5.26
N VAL A 57 5.62 5.23 -5.24
CA VAL A 57 6.51 5.76 -6.27
C VAL A 57 6.86 4.67 -7.27
N ALA A 58 6.44 4.87 -8.52
CA ALA A 58 6.84 4.01 -9.61
C ALA A 58 8.37 4.03 -9.75
N PRO A 59 9.03 2.89 -9.96
CA PRO A 59 10.46 2.84 -9.88
C PRO A 59 11.10 3.82 -10.87
N GLN A 60 10.63 3.85 -12.11
CA GLN A 60 11.26 4.64 -13.16
C GLN A 60 11.06 6.16 -12.97
N GLY A 61 10.34 6.61 -11.94
CA GLY A 61 10.15 8.03 -11.61
C GLY A 61 9.47 8.85 -12.72
N GLY A 62 8.90 8.18 -13.74
CA GLY A 62 8.46 8.78 -15.00
C GLY A 62 6.95 8.71 -15.26
N GLY A 63 6.15 8.30 -14.26
CA GLY A 63 4.69 8.36 -14.33
C GLY A 63 4.18 9.76 -13.99
N THR A 64 3.02 10.15 -14.53
CA THR A 64 2.37 11.45 -14.24
C THR A 64 1.79 11.55 -12.82
N GLY A 65 2.05 10.58 -11.95
CA GLY A 65 1.52 10.52 -10.59
C GLY A 65 1.84 9.20 -9.87
N PRO A 66 1.42 9.08 -8.60
CA PRO A 66 1.64 7.88 -7.80
C PRO A 66 0.72 6.73 -8.24
N GLU A 67 1.21 5.49 -8.18
CA GLU A 67 0.40 4.30 -8.50
C GLU A 67 -0.71 4.06 -7.47
N LEU A 68 -0.46 4.45 -6.23
CA LEU A 68 -1.41 4.41 -5.12
C LEU A 68 -1.16 5.64 -4.23
N ALA A 69 -2.22 6.34 -3.85
CA ALA A 69 -2.19 7.40 -2.86
C ALA A 69 -3.12 7.04 -1.70
N VAL A 70 -2.58 6.98 -0.49
CA VAL A 70 -3.34 6.73 0.74
C VAL A 70 -3.26 7.97 1.61
N PHE A 71 -4.40 8.45 2.09
CA PHE A 71 -4.48 9.59 3.00
C PHE A 71 -5.12 9.15 4.31
N PHE A 72 -4.39 9.34 5.41
CA PHE A 72 -4.89 9.08 6.74
C PHE A 72 -5.26 10.39 7.43
N VAL A 73 -6.43 10.38 8.08
CA VAL A 73 -6.90 11.44 8.96
C VAL A 73 -7.24 10.79 10.30
N ARG A 74 -6.72 11.37 11.39
CA ARG A 74 -7.11 11.01 12.75
C ARG A 74 -8.33 11.87 13.11
N LEU A 75 -9.45 11.21 13.41
CA LEU A 75 -10.71 11.83 13.84
C LEU A 75 -10.77 11.95 15.37
#